data_AF-U2R1P5-F1
#
_entry.id   AF-U2R1P5-F1
#
_cell.length_a   1.000
_cell.length_b   1.000
_cell.length_c   1.000
_cell.angle_alpha   90.00
_cell.angle_beta   90.00
_cell.angle_gamma   90.00
#
_symmetry.space_group_name_H-M   'P 1'
#
loop_
_entity.id
_entity.type
_entity.pdbx_description
1 polymer ?
#
loop_
_entity_poly.entity_id
_entity_poly.type
_entity_poly.pdbx_seq_one_letter_code
_entity_poly.pdbx_strand_id
1 'polypeptide(L)' 'MFNYSSEVEWIQVADVSGSQVWINLAKVDCISENGDGTTTIYLTTKIVRSTMPFDQVLGILAGKDQ' A
#
# COMPACT_ATOMS: atom_id res chain seq x y z
N MET A 1 -8.12 -28.84 -6.64
CA MET A 1 -7.13 -27.82 -7.05
C MET A 1 -7.59 -26.49 -6.50
N PHE A 2 -6.95 -25.99 -5.44
CA PHE A 2 -7.22 -24.63 -4.96
C PHE A 2 -6.36 -23.70 -5.82
N ASN A 3 -7.02 -22.95 -6.69
CA ASN A 3 -6.39 -21.92 -7.49
C ASN A 3 -6.26 -20.68 -6.60
N TYR A 4 -5.12 -20.52 -5.92
CA TYR A 4 -4.78 -19.24 -5.31
C TYR A 4 -4.38 -18.32 -6.46
N SER A 5 -5.29 -17.44 -6.89
CA SER A 5 -4.95 -16.33 -7.76
C SER A 5 -3.92 -15.47 -7.03
N SER A 6 -2.66 -15.52 -7.46
CA SER A 6 -1.50 -14.90 -6.81
C SER A 6 -1.40 -13.38 -7.00
N GLU A 7 -2.52 -12.70 -7.26
CA GLU A 7 -2.53 -11.23 -7.20
C GLU A 7 -2.81 -10.85 -5.75
N VAL A 8 -1.78 -10.39 -5.04
CA VAL A 8 -1.92 -9.87 -3.67
C VAL A 8 -2.90 -8.70 -3.70
N GLU A 9 -4.17 -8.95 -3.40
CA GLU A 9 -5.19 -7.88 -3.40
C GLU A 9 -5.05 -6.95 -2.20
N TRP A 10 -4.35 -7.37 -1.15
CA TRP A 10 -4.27 -6.66 0.12
C TRP A 10 -2.85 -6.58 0.65
N ILE A 11 -2.46 -5.40 1.12
CA ILE A 11 -1.22 -5.20 1.88
C ILE A 11 -1.54 -4.67 3.27
N GLN A 12 -0.71 -5.03 4.22
CA GLN A 12 -0.75 -4.45 5.56
C GLN A 12 0.34 -3.38 5.66
N VAL A 13 -0.06 -2.16 6.01
CA VAL A 13 0.87 -1.04 6.21
C VAL A 13 0.68 -0.45 7.60
N ALA A 14 1.77 0.03 8.20
CA ALA A 14 1.67 0.85 9.40
C ALA A 14 1.33 2.29 9.00
N ASP A 15 0.35 2.89 9.65
CA ASP A 15 0.09 4.32 9.54
C ASP A 15 1.05 5.14 10.43
N VAL A 16 0.97 6.47 10.34
CA VAL A 16 1.79 7.39 11.16
C VAL A 16 1.52 7.30 12.67
N SER A 17 0.41 6.70 13.10
CA SER A 17 0.13 6.41 14.51
C SER A 17 0.73 5.08 14.98
N GLY A 18 1.34 4.31 14.07
CA GLY A 18 1.81 2.95 14.32
C GLY A 18 0.72 1.89 14.23
N SER A 19 -0.51 2.27 13.85
CA SER A 19 -1.62 1.34 13.69
C SER A 19 -1.48 0.57 12.38
N GLN A 20 -1.75 -0.73 12.43
CA GLN A 20 -1.71 -1.60 11.26
C GLN A 20 -3.02 -1.45 10.46
N VAL A 21 -2.92 -1.09 9.19
CA VAL A 21 -4.05 -0.85 8.30
C VAL A 21 -3.95 -1.75 7.08
N TRP A 22 -5.04 -2.45 6.78
CA TRP A 22 -5.16 -3.22 5.55
C TRP A 22 -5.59 -2.31 4.39
N ILE A 23 -4.90 -2.43 3.27
CA ILE A 23 -5.07 -1.63 2.07
C ILE A 23 -5.38 -2.59 0.93
N ASN A 24 -6.52 -2.41 0.28
CA ASN A 24 -6.84 -3.15 -0.94
C ASN A 24 -6.14 -2.46 -2.12
N LEU A 25 -5.21 -3.15 -2.78
CA LEU A 25 -4.43 -2.61 -3.90
C LEU A 25 -5.31 -2.25 -5.10
N ALA A 26 -6.41 -2.97 -5.34
CA ALA A 26 -7.36 -2.66 -6.42
C ALA A 26 -8.21 -1.40 -6.15
N LYS A 27 -8.10 -0.82 -4.95
CA LYS A 27 -8.76 0.45 -4.59
C LYS A 27 -7.78 1.62 -4.48
N VAL A 28 -6.49 1.41 -4.73
CA VAL A 28 -5.48 2.46 -4.71
C VAL A 28 -5.60 3.27 -6.00
N ASP A 29 -5.91 4.55 -5.86
CA ASP A 29 -5.99 5.48 -6.99
C ASP A 29 -4.60 6.00 -7.36
N CYS A 30 -3.80 6.38 -6.35
CA CYS A 30 -2.40 6.77 -6.51
C CYS A 30 -1.64 6.78 -5.18
N ILE A 31 -0.32 6.95 -5.25
CA ILE A 31 0.54 7.14 -4.08
C ILE A 31 1.40 8.41 -4.26
N SER A 32 1.77 9.04 -3.16
CA SER A 32 2.68 10.20 -3.14
C SER A 32 3.71 10.02 -2.04
N GLU A 33 4.96 10.29 -2.37
CA GLU A 33 6.02 10.47 -1.38
C GLU A 33 5.82 11.80 -0.66
N ASN A 34 6.03 11.82 0.65
CA ASN A 34 6.11 13.04 1.44
C ASN A 34 7.57 13.29 1.84
N GLY A 35 7.97 14.55 1.96
CA GLY A 35 9.35 14.93 2.32
C GLY A 35 9.80 14.54 3.74
N ASP A 36 8.91 13.95 4.55
CA ASP A 36 9.21 13.40 5.87
C ASP A 36 9.41 11.88 5.89
N GLY A 37 9.56 11.27 4.71
CA GLY A 37 9.79 9.83 4.56
C GLY A 37 8.54 8.97 4.70
N THR A 38 7.36 9.59 4.82
CA THR A 38 6.07 8.87 4.80
C THR A 38 5.50 8.79 3.40
N THR A 39 4.64 7.81 3.15
CA THR A 39 3.91 7.66 1.88
C THR A 39 2.44 7.90 2.10
N THR A 40 1.84 8.78 1.30
CA THR A 40 0.39 8.95 1.26
C THR A 40 -0.20 8.02 0.21
N ILE A 41 -1.12 7.15 0.62
CA ILE A 41 -1.86 6.22 -0.24
C ILE A 41 -3.28 6.75 -0.37
N TYR A 42 -3.65 7.12 -1.59
CA TYR A 42 -4.98 7.58 -1.93
C TYR A 42 -5.80 6.37 -2.36
N LEU A 43 -6.88 6.10 -1.61
CA LEU A 43 -7.86 5.07 -1.94
C LEU A 43 -9.16 5.75 -2.33
N THR A 44 -9.98 5.07 -3.12
CA THR A 44 -11.30 5.57 -3.53
C THR A 44 -12.20 5.97 -2.34
N THR A 45 -11.98 5.37 -1.17
CA THR A 45 -12.81 5.58 0.03
C THR A 45 -12.13 6.37 1.15
N LYS A 46 -10.80 6.51 1.15
CA LYS A 46 -10.05 7.15 2.23
C LYS A 46 -8.61 7.48 1.83
N ILE A 47 -7.94 8.29 2.64
CA ILE A 47 -6.51 8.56 2.51
C ILE A 47 -5.79 7.92 3.68
N VAL A 48 -4.71 7.19 3.42
CA VAL A 48 -3.87 6.58 4.46
C VAL A 48 -2.47 7.15 4.34
N ARG A 49 -1.95 7.69 5.45
CA ARG A 49 -0.57 8.12 5.54
C ARG A 49 0.24 7.03 6.24
N SER A 50 1.11 6.37 5.49
CA SER A 50 1.90 5.24 5.93
C SER A 50 3.34 5.62 6.25
N THR A 51 3.93 4.96 7.25
CA THR A 51 5.38 5.00 7.51
C THR A 51 6.18 4.08 6.58
N MET A 52 5.51 3.30 5.73
CA MET A 52 6.17 2.51 4.70
C MET A 52 6.79 3.43 3.63
N PRO A 53 8.07 3.22 3.25
CA PRO A 53 8.73 4.01 2.21
C PRO A 53 8.04 3.93 0.86
N PHE A 54 8.12 5.02 0.08
CA PHE A 54 7.44 5.14 -1.21
C PHE A 54 7.85 4.05 -2.19
N ASP A 55 9.15 3.79 -2.33
CA ASP A 55 9.68 2.77 -3.24
C ASP A 55 9.20 1.36 -2.88
N GLN A 56 8.98 1.10 -1.59
CA GLN A 56 8.45 -0.18 -1.13
C GLN A 56 6.99 -0.35 -1.53
N VAL A 57 6.16 0.69 -1.31
CA VAL A 57 4.75 0.68 -1.75
C VAL A 57 4.65 0.59 -3.27
N LEU A 58 5.49 1.33 -3.99
CA LEU A 58 5.55 1.31 -5.45
C LEU A 58 5.96 -0.07 -5.97
N GLY A 59 6.96 -0.72 -5.34
CA GLY A 59 7.38 -2.08 -5.69
C GLY A 59 6.23 -3.08 -5.58
N ILE A 60 5.47 -3.01 -4.48
CA ILE A 60 4.31 -3.89 -4.28
C ILE A 60 3.22 -3.61 -5.33
N LEU A 61 2.89 -2.33 -5.58
CA LEU A 61 1.89 -1.96 -6.59
C LEU A 61 2.29 -2.34 -8.03
N ALA A 62 3.59 -2.30 -8.33
CA ALA A 62 4.12 -2.67 -9.64
C ALA A 62 4.20 -4.20 -9.84
N GLY A 63 3.76 -5.00 -8.86
CA GLY A 63 3.90 -6.46 -8.90
C GLY A 63 5.36 -6.91 -8.88
N LYS A 64 6.27 -6.07 -8.40
CA LYS A 64 7.65 -6.49 -8.12
C LYS A 64 7.67 -7.22 -6.78
N ASP A 65 7.17 -8.45 -6.82
CA ASP A 65 7.58 -9.49 -5.89
C ASP A 65 9.09 -9.73 -6.11
N GLN A 66 9.93 -9.26 -5.19
CA GLN A 66 11.24 -9.87 -4.97
C GLN A 66 11.78 -9.58 -3.56
#